data_AF-A0A2V6MUR4-F1
#
_entry.id   AF-A0A2V6MUR4-F1
#
_cell.length_a   1.000
_cell.length_b   1.000
_cell.length_c   1.000
_cell.angle_alpha   90.00
_cell.angle_beta   90.00
_cell.angle_gamma   90.00
#
_symmetry.space_group_name_H-M   'P 1'
#
loop_
_entity.id
_entity.type
_entity.pdbx_description
1 polymer ?
#
loop_
_entity_poly.entity_id
_entity_poly.type
_entity_poly.pdbx_seq_one_letter_code
_entity_poly.pdbx_strand_id
1 'polypeptide(L)' 'MPKSSPASVMDAQCPSRLVLDRIADKWTALIIQLLSKKTMRYAELQREIGGISQKMLTQTL' A
#
# COMPACT_ATOMS: atom_id res chain seq x y z
N MET A 1 -26.29 -20.17 -14.41
CA MET A 1 -25.04 -19.38 -14.32
C MET A 1 -25.18 -18.44 -13.12
N PRO A 2 -24.32 -18.51 -12.09
CA PRO A 2 -24.48 -17.65 -10.92
C PRO A 2 -24.11 -16.21 -11.29
N LYS A 3 -25.01 -15.27 -10.96
CA LYS A 3 -24.86 -13.82 -11.18
C LYS A 3 -23.61 -13.30 -10.45
N SER A 4 -22.70 -12.67 -11.18
CA SER A 4 -21.62 -11.85 -10.63
C SER A 4 -22.22 -10.66 -9.89
N SER A 5 -22.41 -10.81 -8.58
CA SER A 5 -22.61 -9.66 -7.68
C SER A 5 -21.39 -8.74 -7.85
N PRO A 6 -21.55 -7.41 -7.93
CA PRO A 6 -20.40 -6.52 -7.94
C PRO A 6 -19.67 -6.76 -6.62
N ALA A 7 -18.43 -7.24 -6.68
CA ALA A 7 -17.59 -7.39 -5.50
C ALA A 7 -17.43 -5.99 -4.88
N SER A 8 -18.27 -5.67 -3.89
CA SER A 8 -18.26 -4.37 -3.23
C SER A 8 -17.15 -4.39 -2.21
N VAL A 9 -16.18 -3.50 -2.35
CA VAL A 9 -15.06 -3.36 -1.41
C VAL A 9 -15.55 -3.03 0.02
N MET A 10 -16.79 -2.54 0.15
CA MET A 10 -17.42 -2.25 1.44
C MET A 10 -17.85 -3.52 2.19
N ASP A 11 -17.97 -4.67 1.52
CA ASP A 11 -18.27 -5.95 2.17
C ASP A 11 -17.07 -6.45 2.97
N ALA A 12 -17.30 -6.92 4.19
CA ALA A 12 -16.23 -7.38 5.09
C ALA A 12 -15.48 -8.62 4.58
N GLN A 13 -16.12 -9.44 3.75
CA GLN A 13 -15.56 -10.66 3.17
C GLN A 13 -15.01 -10.45 1.76
N CYS A 14 -14.97 -9.20 1.27
CA CYS A 14 -14.50 -8.92 -0.08
C CYS A 14 -12.98 -9.10 -0.18
N PRO A 15 -12.46 -9.97 -1.08
CA PRO A 15 -11.01 -10.18 -1.21
C PRO A 15 -10.24 -8.90 -1.57
N SER A 16 -10.87 -7.97 -2.29
CA SER A 16 -10.27 -6.67 -2.64
C SER A 16 -10.09 -5.75 -1.43
N ARG A 17 -10.76 -6.00 -0.31
CA ARG A 17 -10.56 -5.25 0.95
C ARG A 17 -9.17 -5.49 1.53
N LEU A 18 -8.60 -6.68 1.35
CA LEU A 18 -7.21 -6.97 1.74
C LEU A 18 -6.20 -6.08 1.01
N VAL A 19 -6.44 -5.84 -0.28
CA VAL A 19 -5.61 -4.95 -1.09
C VAL A 19 -5.84 -3.50 -0.65
N LEU A 20 -7.09 -3.10 -0.40
CA LEU A 20 -7.40 -1.77 0.09
C LEU A 20 -6.72 -1.49 1.43
N ASP A 21 -6.77 -2.43 2.38
CA ASP A 21 -6.14 -2.29 3.70
C ASP A 21 -4.62 -2.11 3.57
N ARG A 22 -3.98 -2.81 2.62
CA ARG A 22 -2.54 -2.65 2.35
C ARG A 22 -2.20 -1.32 1.69
N ILE A 23 -3.06 -0.80 0.81
CA ILE A 23 -2.87 0.51 0.17
C ILE A 23 -3.18 1.66 1.15
N ALA A 24 -4.14 1.46 2.05
CA ALA A 24 -4.52 2.39 3.10
C ALA A 24 -3.51 2.44 4.27
N ASP A 25 -2.52 1.55 4.29
CA ASP A 25 -1.38 1.67 5.19
C ASP A 25 -0.69 3.01 4.96
N LYS A 26 -0.41 3.71 6.08
CA LYS A 26 0.16 5.05 6.11
C LYS A 26 1.41 5.16 5.22
N TRP A 27 2.23 4.12 5.18
CA TRP A 27 3.51 4.16 4.49
C TRP A 27 3.38 3.81 3.02
N THR A 28 2.48 2.90 2.66
CA THR A 28 2.24 2.49 1.26
C THR A 28 1.91 3.69 0.37
N ALA A 29 1.00 4.58 0.82
CA ALA A 29 0.64 5.77 0.06
C ALA A 29 1.84 6.73 -0.16
N LEU A 30 2.66 6.94 0.87
CA LEU A 30 3.85 7.79 0.79
C LEU A 30 4.92 7.20 -0.13
N ILE A 31 5.14 5.89 -0.05
CA ILE A 31 6.10 5.18 -0.92
C ILE A 31 5.67 5.29 -2.38
N ILE A 32 4.39 5.04 -2.68
CA ILE A 32 3.85 5.16 -4.04
C ILE A 32 4.04 6.59 -4.57
N GLN A 33 3.73 7.61 -3.76
CA GLN A 33 3.87 9.00 -4.16
C GLN A 33 5.33 9.41 -4.46
N LEU A 34 6.30 8.85 -3.73
CA LEU A 34 7.72 9.12 -3.98
C LEU A 34 8.21 8.39 -5.22
N LEU A 35 7.86 7.11 -5.36
CA LEU A 35 8.26 6.27 -6.49
C LEU A 35 7.59 6.68 -7.80
N SER A 36 6.42 7.32 -7.75
CA SER A 36 5.76 7.86 -8.95
C SER A 36 6.53 9.04 -9.56
N LYS A 37 7.41 9.70 -8.79
CA LYS A 37 8.21 10.85 -9.25
C LYS A 37 9.55 10.42 -9.83
N LYS A 38 10.21 9.45 -9.20
CA LYS A 38 11.49 8.90 -9.64
C LYS A 38 11.76 7.55 -8.97
N THR A 39 12.62 6.75 -9.59
CA THR A 39 13.21 5.58 -8.93
C THR A 39 14.09 6.04 -7.76
N MET A 40 13.91 5.43 -6.59
CA MET A 40 14.67 5.75 -5.38
C MET A 40 15.24 4.46 -4.76
N ARG A 41 16.44 4.54 -4.18
CA ARG A 41 17.00 3.45 -3.39
C ARG A 41 16.33 3.38 -2.02
N TYR A 42 16.41 2.22 -1.36
CA TYR A 42 15.85 1.98 -0.03
C TYR A 42 16.24 3.08 0.99
N ALA A 43 17.53 3.40 1.08
CA ALA A 43 18.02 4.40 2.02
C ALA A 43 17.55 5.83 1.68
N GLU A 44 17.23 6.11 0.41
CA GLU A 44 16.67 7.40 0.01
C GLU A 44 15.20 7.49 0.40
N LEU A 45 14.41 6.43 0.14
CA LEU A 45 13.01 6.34 0.60
C LEU A 45 12.91 6.48 2.12
N GLN A 46 13.76 5.78 2.87
CA GLN A 46 13.74 5.81 4.33
C GLN A 46 14.00 7.22 4.88
N ARG A 47 14.94 7.96 4.28
CA ARG A 47 15.24 9.35 4.68
C ARG A 47 14.14 10.31 4.28
N GLU A 48 13.61 10.19 3.07
CA GLU A 48 12.62 11.12 2.52
C GLU A 48 11.27 11.01 3.23
N ILE A 49 10.85 9.78 3.57
CA ILE A 49 9.59 9.53 4.28
C ILE A 49 9.64 10.07 5.71
N GLY A 50 10.77 9.93 6.40
CA GLY A 50 10.96 10.40 7.77
C GLY A 50 10.11 9.65 8.80
N GLY A 51 10.76 9.07 9.82
CA GLY A 51 10.05 8.39 10.92
C GLY A 51 9.47 7.01 10.60
N ILE A 52 9.67 6.48 9.39
CA ILE A 52 9.43 5.08 9.09
C ILE A 52 10.58 4.21 9.62
N SER A 53 10.25 3.12 10.32
CA SER A 53 11.26 2.16 10.77
C SER A 53 11.73 1.28 9.61
N GLN A 54 12.95 0.75 9.69
CA GLN A 54 13.45 -0.19 8.68
C GLN A 54 12.52 -1.40 8.54
N LYS A 55 12.02 -1.93 9.66
CA LYS A 55 11.08 -3.06 9.66
C LYS A 55 9.81 -2.74 8.87
N MET A 56 9.20 -1.58 9.09
CA MET A 56 7.99 -1.18 8.37
C MET A 56 8.29 -0.98 6.88
N LEU A 57 9.39 -0.31 6.53
CA LEU A 57 9.76 -0.08 5.14
C LEU A 57 10.00 -1.41 4.38
N THR A 58 10.65 -2.38 5.02
CA THR A 58 10.87 -3.72 4.44
C THR A 58 9.61 -4.58 4.40
N GLN A 59 8.61 -4.32 5.25
CA GLN A 59 7.34 -5.02 5.20
C GLN A 59 6.43 -4.47 4.09
N THR A 60 6.54 -3.17 3.80
CA THR A 60 5.73 -2.52 2.78
C THR A 60 6.21 -2.84 1.37
N LEU A 61 7.53 -2.83 1.13
CA LEU A 61 8.19 -3.23 -0.13
C LEU A 61 8.23 -4.75 -0.30
#